data_AF-T1A1N7-F1
#
_entry.id   AF-T1A1N7-F1
#
_cell.length_a   1.000
_cell.length_b   1.000
_cell.length_c   1.000
_cell.angle_alpha   90.00
_cell.angle_beta   90.00
_cell.angle_gamma   90.00
#
_symmetry.space_group_name_H-M   'P 1'
#
loop_
_entity.id
_entity.type
_entity.pdbx_description
1 polymer ?
#
loop_
_entity_poly.entity_id
_entity_poly.type
_entity_poly.pdbx_seq_one_letter_code
_entity_poly.pdbx_strand_id
1 'polypeptide(L)'
;LHEIGHSVVALWYKIQVRSITLFMFGGVAQIEGESPNAGAEFLIAVAGPLVSFFLAFVCNELLRVFSDNPPLLALFKYLAYINLALGLFNLIPGYPLDGGRVFRAMVWAITGDLPRATFIAAKVGQGFAFVFILIGFWKIFSGDIPGGLWIIFLGWFLKNAATTHIPSS
;
A
#
# COMPACT_ATOMS: atom_id res chain seq x y z
N LEU A 1 -10.42 -7.53 -0.62
CA LEU A 1 -11.15 -6.52 -1.43
C LEU A 1 -10.20 -5.47 -2.01
N HIS A 2 -9.25 -4.94 -1.23
CA HIS A 2 -8.17 -4.07 -1.70
C HIS A 2 -7.48 -4.59 -2.99
N GLU A 3 -6.89 -5.79 -2.95
CA GLU A 3 -6.25 -6.43 -4.12
C GLU A 3 -7.21 -6.67 -5.31
N ILE A 4 -8.50 -6.88 -5.01
CA ILE A 4 -9.53 -7.04 -6.04
C ILE A 4 -9.78 -5.70 -6.73
N GLY A 5 -9.72 -4.58 -6.00
CA GLY A 5 -9.77 -3.23 -6.57
C GLY A 5 -8.72 -3.02 -7.65
N HIS A 6 -7.45 -3.33 -7.35
CA HIS A 6 -6.37 -3.29 -8.34
C HIS A 6 -6.66 -4.21 -9.53
N SER A 7 -7.06 -5.44 -9.25
CA SER A 7 -7.30 -6.46 -10.28
C SER A 7 -8.40 -6.06 -11.25
N VAL A 8 -9.51 -5.50 -10.76
CA VAL A 8 -10.63 -5.05 -11.60
C VAL A 8 -10.18 -3.95 -12.56
N VAL A 9 -9.45 -2.95 -12.08
CA VAL A 9 -8.96 -1.86 -12.93
C VAL A 9 -7.88 -2.36 -13.90
N ALA A 10 -7.01 -3.28 -13.48
CA ALA A 10 -6.01 -3.90 -14.36
C ALA A 10 -6.66 -4.69 -15.51
N LEU A 11 -7.72 -5.45 -15.22
CA LEU A 11 -8.50 -6.18 -16.23
C LEU A 11 -9.18 -5.25 -17.23
N TRP A 12 -9.64 -4.05 -16.81
CA TRP A 12 -10.17 -3.04 -17.74
C TRP A 12 -9.13 -2.55 -18.75
N TYR A 13 -7.85 -2.49 -18.34
CA TYR A 13 -6.72 -2.21 -19.23
C TYR A 13 -6.18 -3.44 -19.97
N LYS A 14 -6.87 -4.59 -19.91
CA LYS A 14 -6.48 -5.87 -20.52
C LYS A 14 -5.13 -6.42 -20.02
N ILE A 15 -4.74 -6.03 -18.82
CA ILE A 15 -3.55 -6.56 -18.14
C ILE A 15 -3.93 -7.87 -17.45
N GLN A 16 -3.14 -8.92 -17.65
CA GLN A 16 -3.48 -10.24 -17.13
C GLN A 16 -3.22 -10.28 -15.61
N VAL A 17 -4.16 -10.83 -14.84
CA VAL A 17 -4.01 -11.06 -13.40
C VAL A 17 -3.93 -12.57 -13.20
N ARG A 18 -2.75 -13.09 -12.84
CA ARG A 18 -2.54 -14.55 -12.72
C ARG A 18 -3.08 -15.12 -11.42
N SER A 19 -2.83 -14.44 -10.31
CA SER A 19 -3.21 -14.92 -8.99
C SER A 19 -3.31 -13.77 -7.99
N ILE A 20 -4.09 -13.96 -6.93
CA ILE A 20 -4.06 -13.12 -5.73
C ILE A 20 -3.60 -14.02 -4.59
N THR A 21 -2.38 -13.82 -4.12
CA THR A 21 -1.84 -14.62 -3.00
C THR A 21 -2.10 -13.91 -1.69
N LEU A 22 -2.76 -14.58 -0.75
CA LEU A 22 -2.99 -14.07 0.60
C LEU A 22 -1.94 -14.65 1.55
N PHE A 23 -1.13 -13.78 2.12
CA PHE A 23 -0.16 -14.08 3.17
C PHE A 23 -0.69 -13.61 4.54
N MET A 24 -0.04 -14.07 5.61
CA MET A 24 -0.37 -13.67 6.99
C MET A 24 -0.27 -12.14 7.21
N PHE A 25 0.54 -11.44 6.40
CA PHE A 25 0.77 -10.00 6.49
C PHE A 25 0.04 -9.16 5.42
N GLY A 26 -0.75 -9.77 4.53
CA GLY A 26 -1.46 -9.06 3.46
C GLY A 26 -1.73 -9.90 2.22
N GLY A 27 -2.35 -9.30 1.21
CA GLY A 27 -2.52 -9.91 -0.11
C GLY A 27 -1.59 -9.28 -1.13
N VAL A 28 -1.13 -10.05 -2.12
CA VAL A 28 -0.40 -9.52 -3.28
C VAL A 28 -1.06 -10.08 -4.54
N ALA A 29 -1.59 -9.19 -5.39
CA ALA A 29 -2.00 -9.56 -6.74
C ALA A 29 -0.79 -9.69 -7.68
N GLN A 30 -0.63 -10.84 -8.32
CA GLN A 30 0.32 -11.04 -9.41
C GLN A 30 -0.31 -10.54 -10.71
N ILE A 31 0.00 -9.29 -11.03
CA ILE A 31 -0.39 -8.63 -12.28
C ILE A 31 0.77 -8.81 -13.27
N GLU A 32 0.49 -9.45 -14.40
CA GLU A 32 1.47 -9.70 -15.46
C GLU A 32 1.47 -8.59 -16.51
N GLY A 33 2.65 -8.09 -16.80
CA GLY A 33 2.87 -7.05 -17.80
C GLY A 33 2.95 -5.65 -17.20
N GLU A 34 3.58 -4.75 -17.94
CA GLU A 34 3.68 -3.34 -17.58
C GLU A 34 2.37 -2.62 -17.90
N SER A 35 2.08 -1.56 -17.14
CA SER A 35 0.94 -0.70 -17.45
C SER A 35 1.16 -0.02 -18.81
N PRO A 36 0.11 0.15 -19.65
CA PRO A 36 0.26 0.68 -21.00
C PRO A 36 0.67 2.16 -21.04
N ASN A 37 0.37 2.91 -19.97
CA ASN A 37 0.75 4.30 -19.79
C ASN A 37 0.65 4.68 -18.30
N ALA A 38 1.19 5.86 -17.97
CA ALA A 38 1.18 6.40 -16.61
C ALA A 38 -0.22 6.55 -16.01
N GLY A 39 -1.22 6.91 -16.81
CA GLY A 39 -2.61 7.03 -16.34
C GLY A 39 -3.19 5.69 -15.90
N ALA A 40 -2.96 4.63 -16.67
CA ALA A 40 -3.36 3.28 -16.31
C ALA A 40 -2.65 2.82 -15.02
N GLU A 41 -1.35 3.09 -14.90
CA GLU A 41 -0.61 2.76 -13.68
C GLU A 41 -1.17 3.46 -12.44
N PHE A 42 -1.45 4.75 -12.55
CA PHE A 42 -2.03 5.56 -11.48
C PHE A 42 -3.41 5.01 -11.05
N LEU A 43 -4.28 4.76 -12.03
CA LEU A 43 -5.64 4.28 -11.77
C LEU A 43 -5.64 2.89 -11.14
N ILE A 44 -4.76 1.99 -11.60
CA ILE A 44 -4.60 0.68 -10.99
C ILE A 44 -4.10 0.84 -9.55
N ALA A 45 -3.06 1.65 -9.32
CA ALA A 45 -2.48 1.82 -7.98
C ALA A 45 -3.45 2.45 -6.97
N VAL A 46 -4.28 3.42 -7.39
CA VAL A 46 -5.22 4.07 -6.46
C VAL A 46 -6.48 3.23 -6.20
N ALA A 47 -6.78 2.25 -7.06
CA ALA A 47 -8.00 1.44 -6.94
C ALA A 47 -8.11 0.66 -5.63
N GLY A 48 -7.02 0.03 -5.17
CA GLY A 48 -6.99 -0.68 -3.89
C GLY A 48 -7.26 0.23 -2.69
N PRO A 49 -6.50 1.33 -2.51
CA PRO A 49 -6.74 2.32 -1.46
C PRO A 49 -8.15 2.88 -1.47
N LEU A 50 -8.73 3.17 -2.65
CA LEU A 50 -10.12 3.64 -2.75
C LEU A 50 -11.12 2.60 -2.28
N VAL A 51 -10.94 1.33 -2.65
CA VAL A 51 -11.79 0.22 -2.16
C VAL A 51 -11.66 0.08 -0.65
N SER A 52 -10.44 0.18 -0.11
CA SER A 52 -10.21 0.18 1.33
C SER A 52 -10.90 1.34 2.05
N PHE A 53 -10.78 2.57 1.57
CA PHE A 53 -11.45 3.71 2.19
C PHE A 53 -12.96 3.63 2.08
N PHE A 54 -13.48 3.17 0.94
CA PHE A 54 -14.91 2.93 0.77
C PHE A 54 -15.42 1.92 1.79
N LEU A 55 -14.73 0.79 1.98
CA LEU A 55 -15.10 -0.21 2.98
C LEU A 55 -14.99 0.32 4.41
N ALA A 56 -13.96 1.10 4.70
CA ALA A 56 -13.81 1.74 6.01
C ALA A 56 -15.00 2.66 6.31
N PHE A 57 -15.39 3.49 5.33
CA PHE A 57 -16.54 4.38 5.42
C PHE A 57 -17.85 3.60 5.61
N VAL A 58 -18.13 2.60 4.78
CA VAL A 58 -19.35 1.78 4.88
C VAL A 58 -19.42 1.06 6.23
N CYS A 59 -18.33 0.42 6.66
CA CYS A 59 -18.30 -0.26 7.97
C CYS A 59 -18.50 0.72 9.13
N ASN A 60 -17.97 1.94 9.03
CA ASN A 60 -18.17 2.98 10.03
C ASN A 60 -19.65 3.41 10.13
N GLU A 61 -20.33 3.60 9.00
CA GLU A 61 -21.75 3.94 8.99
C GLU A 61 -22.62 2.79 9.55
N LEU A 62 -22.25 1.53 9.28
CA LEU A 62 -22.94 0.37 9.83
C LEU A 62 -22.84 0.26 11.37
N LEU A 63 -21.87 0.92 12.01
CA LEU A 63 -21.80 0.98 13.48
C LEU A 63 -23.03 1.63 14.10
N ARG A 64 -23.64 2.60 13.39
CA ARG A 64 -24.86 3.29 13.84
C ARG A 64 -26.09 2.40 13.71
N VAL A 65 -26.08 1.46 12.77
CA VAL A 65 -27.18 0.52 12.52
C VAL A 65 -27.15 -0.65 13.50
N PHE A 66 -25.95 -1.14 13.83
CA PHE A 66 -25.76 -2.30 14.70
C PHE A 66 -25.32 -1.95 16.12
N SER A 67 -25.63 -0.75 16.60
CA SER A 67 -25.26 -0.27 17.94
C SER A 67 -25.73 -1.19 19.07
N ASP A 68 -26.87 -1.85 18.87
CA ASP A 68 -27.52 -2.68 19.89
C ASP A 68 -27.11 -4.15 19.80
N ASN A 69 -26.22 -4.50 18.87
CA ASN A 69 -25.70 -5.86 18.69
C ASN A 69 -24.18 -5.86 18.92
N PRO A 70 -23.70 -6.14 20.16
CA PRO A 70 -22.28 -6.02 20.50
C PRO A 70 -21.34 -6.86 19.62
N PRO A 71 -21.66 -8.11 19.24
CA PRO A 71 -20.84 -8.87 18.30
C PRO A 71 -20.67 -8.20 16.92
N LEU A 72 -21.76 -7.73 16.32
CA LEU A 72 -21.70 -7.07 15.01
C LEU A 72 -21.00 -5.72 15.09
N LEU A 73 -21.25 -4.96 16.16
CA LEU A 73 -20.57 -3.69 16.42
C LEU A 73 -19.05 -3.87 16.47
N ALA A 74 -18.57 -4.87 17.21
CA ALA A 74 -17.14 -5.18 17.31
C ALA A 74 -16.54 -5.59 15.96
N LEU A 75 -17.25 -6.43 15.20
CA LEU A 75 -16.83 -6.87 13.86
C LEU A 75 -16.67 -5.67 12.90
N PHE A 76 -17.70 -4.84 12.77
CA PHE A 76 -17.64 -3.69 11.85
C PHE A 76 -16.62 -2.65 12.30
N LYS A 77 -16.43 -2.46 13.60
CA LYS A 77 -15.40 -1.55 14.13
C LYS A 77 -14.01 -2.03 13.74
N TYR A 78 -13.76 -3.33 13.84
CA TYR A 78 -12.50 -3.95 13.44
C TYR A 78 -12.28 -3.86 11.93
N LEU A 79 -13.32 -4.16 11.13
CA LEU A 79 -13.26 -4.04 9.67
C LEU A 79 -13.01 -2.60 9.20
N ALA A 80 -13.67 -1.62 9.82
CA ALA A 80 -13.45 -0.20 9.53
C ALA A 80 -11.99 0.19 9.82
N TYR A 81 -11.48 -0.19 10.99
CA TYR A 81 -10.11 0.08 11.39
C TYR A 81 -9.08 -0.56 10.45
N ILE A 82 -9.21 -1.86 10.14
CA ILE A 82 -8.26 -2.54 9.25
C ILE A 82 -8.27 -1.94 7.87
N ASN A 83 -9.45 -1.67 7.28
CA ASN A 83 -9.51 -1.13 5.93
C ASN A 83 -8.93 0.29 5.88
N LEU A 84 -9.18 1.11 6.90
CA LEU A 84 -8.58 2.44 7.00
C LEU A 84 -7.06 2.36 7.14
N ALA A 85 -6.57 1.52 8.06
CA ALA A 85 -5.14 1.31 8.28
C ALA A 85 -4.44 0.78 7.02
N LEU A 86 -5.05 -0.20 6.34
CA LEU A 86 -4.53 -0.77 5.09
C LEU A 86 -4.47 0.26 3.97
N GLY A 87 -5.51 1.08 3.80
CA GLY A 87 -5.53 2.14 2.79
C GLY A 87 -4.49 3.24 3.07
N LEU A 88 -4.38 3.69 4.32
CA LEU A 88 -3.39 4.70 4.72
C LEU A 88 -1.95 4.18 4.58
N PHE A 89 -1.70 2.95 5.03
CA PHE A 89 -0.37 2.33 4.92
C PHE A 89 0.05 2.17 3.47
N ASN A 90 -0.85 1.67 2.60
CA ASN A 90 -0.52 1.52 1.18
C ASN A 90 -0.35 2.86 0.46
N LEU A 91 -0.87 3.98 0.96
CA LEU A 91 -0.63 5.30 0.38
C LEU A 91 0.71 5.95 0.75
N ILE A 92 1.52 5.32 1.61
CA ILE A 92 2.85 5.82 1.90
C ILE A 92 3.66 5.86 0.59
N PRO A 93 4.29 7.00 0.24
CA PRO A 93 5.06 7.15 -0.98
C PRO A 93 6.38 6.38 -0.88
N GLY A 94 6.34 5.10 -1.23
CA GLY A 94 7.51 4.24 -1.26
C GLY A 94 7.21 2.90 -1.92
N TYR A 95 8.04 2.50 -2.87
CA TYR A 95 7.94 1.17 -3.48
C TYR A 95 8.18 0.09 -2.40
N PRO A 96 7.41 -1.01 -2.34
CA PRO A 96 6.43 -1.52 -3.32
C PRO A 96 4.97 -1.09 -3.08
N LEU A 97 4.72 -0.19 -2.13
CA LEU A 97 3.36 0.21 -1.78
C LEU A 97 2.67 0.96 -2.93
N ASP A 98 1.35 1.01 -2.90
CA ASP A 98 0.56 1.70 -3.92
C ASP A 98 0.89 3.19 -4.03
N GLY A 99 1.17 3.87 -2.93
CA GLY A 99 1.61 5.26 -2.91
C GLY A 99 2.94 5.45 -3.64
N GLY A 100 3.83 4.45 -3.58
CA GLY A 100 5.04 4.39 -4.39
C GLY A 100 4.74 4.24 -5.88
N ARG A 101 3.74 3.41 -6.25
CA ARG A 101 3.28 3.24 -7.64
C ARG A 101 2.53 4.47 -8.17
N VAL A 102 1.72 5.12 -7.34
CA VAL A 102 1.08 6.41 -7.65
C VAL A 102 2.15 7.46 -7.92
N PHE A 103 3.15 7.58 -7.05
CA PHE A 103 4.26 8.50 -7.26
C PHE A 103 5.07 8.16 -8.52
N ARG A 104 5.37 6.88 -8.74
CA ARG A 104 6.03 6.40 -9.96
C ARG A 104 5.25 6.78 -11.22
N ALA A 105 3.93 6.57 -11.23
CA ALA A 105 3.07 6.97 -12.33
C ALA A 105 3.10 8.49 -12.57
N MET A 106 3.10 9.31 -11.53
CA MET A 106 3.24 10.78 -11.67
C MET A 106 4.57 11.18 -12.28
N VAL A 107 5.68 10.60 -11.79
CA VAL A 107 7.02 10.85 -12.35
C VAL A 107 7.10 10.37 -13.79
N TRP A 108 6.51 9.22 -14.11
CA TRP A 108 6.47 8.69 -15.47
C TRP A 108 5.66 9.60 -16.41
N ALA A 109 4.51 10.12 -15.97
CA ALA A 109 3.71 11.06 -16.75
C ALA A 109 4.48 12.35 -17.11
N ILE A 110 5.35 12.81 -16.21
CA ILE A 110 6.16 14.03 -16.41
C ILE A 110 7.39 13.75 -17.27
N THR A 111 8.06 12.62 -17.04
CA THR A 111 9.37 12.31 -17.66
C THR A 111 9.26 11.55 -18.98
N GLY A 112 8.17 10.81 -19.19
CA GLY A 112 8.03 9.86 -20.30
C GLY A 112 8.90 8.60 -20.18
N ASP A 113 9.68 8.46 -19.10
CA ASP A 113 10.68 7.41 -18.92
C ASP A 113 10.33 6.54 -17.70
N LEU A 114 9.81 5.34 -17.99
CA LEU A 114 9.37 4.38 -16.98
C LEU A 114 10.53 3.86 -16.11
N PRO A 115 11.67 3.40 -16.66
CA PRO A 115 12.84 3.04 -15.85
C PRO A 115 13.28 4.14 -14.89
N ARG A 116 13.36 5.39 -15.37
CA ARG A 116 13.75 6.53 -14.53
C ARG A 116 12.72 6.81 -13.43
N ALA A 117 11.43 6.72 -13.74
CA ALA A 117 10.38 6.86 -12.75
C ALA A 117 10.46 5.77 -11.67
N THR A 118 10.70 4.52 -12.06
CA THR A 118 10.90 3.39 -11.14
C THR A 118 12.09 3.63 -10.21
N PHE A 119 13.23 4.07 -10.75
CA PHE A 119 14.41 4.39 -9.97
C PHE A 119 14.15 5.50 -8.94
N ILE A 120 13.49 6.60 -9.36
CA ILE A 120 13.16 7.71 -8.47
C ILE A 120 12.19 7.26 -7.37
N ALA A 121 11.15 6.50 -7.71
CA ALA A 121 10.19 5.97 -6.73
C ALA A 121 10.84 5.01 -5.73
N ALA A 122 11.77 4.16 -6.19
CA ALA A 122 12.54 3.28 -5.32
C ALA A 122 13.44 4.07 -4.35
N LYS A 123 14.11 5.14 -4.83
CA LYS A 123 14.94 6.01 -3.98
C LYS A 123 14.13 6.77 -2.93
N VAL A 124 12.96 7.28 -3.30
CA VAL A 124 12.05 7.92 -2.34
C VAL A 124 11.60 6.90 -1.29
N GLY A 125 11.22 5.68 -1.70
CA GLY A 125 10.87 4.59 -0.78
C GLY A 125 12.00 4.22 0.18
N GLN A 126 13.25 4.17 -0.29
CA GLN A 126 14.42 3.96 0.56
C GLN A 126 14.61 5.10 1.58
N GLY A 127 14.36 6.34 1.17
CA GLY A 127 14.36 7.50 2.07
C GLY A 127 13.33 7.37 3.19
N PHE A 128 12.08 7.03 2.85
CA PHE A 128 11.03 6.78 3.84
C PHE A 128 11.39 5.62 4.78
N ALA A 129 11.89 4.51 4.24
CA ALA A 129 12.34 3.37 5.03
C ALA A 129 13.41 3.77 6.07
N PHE A 130 14.36 4.62 5.67
CA PHE A 130 15.38 5.15 6.58
C PHE A 130 14.78 6.04 7.67
N VAL A 131 13.83 6.93 7.31
CA VAL A 131 13.10 7.77 8.28
C VAL A 131 12.34 6.91 9.30
N PHE A 132 11.63 5.87 8.85
CA PHE A 132 10.97 4.92 9.76
C PHE A 132 11.96 4.30 10.74
N ILE A 133 13.11 3.81 10.26
CA ILE A 133 14.13 3.22 11.13
C ILE A 133 14.61 4.23 12.19
N LEU A 134 14.89 5.48 11.79
CA LEU A 134 15.32 6.53 12.73
C LEU A 134 14.24 6.86 13.77
N ILE A 135 12.97 6.98 13.36
CA ILE A 135 11.85 7.18 14.28
C ILE A 135 11.72 6.01 15.26
N GLY A 136 11.89 4.79 14.76
CA GLY A 136 11.82 3.60 15.59
C GLY A 136 12.91 3.58 16.66
N PHE A 137 14.16 3.93 16.30
CA PHE A 137 15.22 4.12 17.29
C PHE A 137 14.89 5.20 18.31
N TRP A 138 14.42 6.37 17.85
CA TRP A 138 13.99 7.45 18.75
C TRP A 138 12.94 6.99 19.76
N LYS A 139 11.94 6.19 19.34
CA LYS A 139 10.90 5.67 20.24
C LYS A 139 11.47 4.70 21.29
N ILE A 140 12.44 3.86 20.92
CA ILE A 140 13.15 2.99 21.88
C ILE A 140 13.82 3.86 22.95
N PHE A 141 14.54 4.91 22.56
CA PHE A 141 15.20 5.82 23.51
C PHE A 141 14.19 6.64 24.34
N SER A 142 12.97 6.83 23.84
CA SER A 142 11.89 7.51 24.54
C SER A 142 11.10 6.59 25.50
N GLY A 143 11.48 5.31 25.62
CA GLY A 143 10.86 4.34 26.52
C GLY A 143 9.77 3.45 25.90
N ASP A 144 9.39 3.67 24.64
CA ASP A 144 8.46 2.80 23.91
C ASP A 144 9.23 1.79 23.05
N ILE A 145 9.79 0.79 23.72
CA ILE A 145 10.57 -0.28 23.08
C ILE A 145 9.71 -1.10 22.11
N PRO A 146 8.50 -1.58 22.45
CA PRO A 146 7.70 -2.38 21.53
C PRO A 146 7.29 -1.60 20.27
N GLY A 147 6.84 -0.34 20.43
CA GLY A 147 6.46 0.49 19.29
C GLY A 147 7.66 0.90 18.43
N GLY A 148 8.82 1.14 19.05
CA GLY A 148 10.05 1.41 18.34
C GLY A 148 10.54 0.22 17.51
N LEU A 149 10.58 -0.98 18.09
CA LEU A 149 10.94 -2.21 17.37
C LEU A 149 9.99 -2.48 16.19
N TRP A 150 8.69 -2.29 16.39
CA TRP A 150 7.69 -2.44 15.33
C TRP A 150 7.94 -1.50 14.15
N ILE A 151 8.24 -0.23 14.43
CA ILE A 151 8.53 0.77 13.40
C ILE A 151 9.84 0.47 12.67
N ILE A 152 10.90 0.03 13.38
CA ILE A 152 12.16 -0.40 12.74
C ILE A 152 11.90 -1.57 11.81
N PHE A 153 11.11 -2.56 12.24
CA PHE A 153 10.73 -3.70 11.42
C PHE A 153 10.00 -3.27 10.14
N LEU A 154 9.02 -2.36 10.25
CA LEU A 154 8.33 -1.80 9.08
C LEU A 154 9.30 -1.10 8.12
N GLY A 155 10.21 -0.26 8.64
CA GLY A 155 11.22 0.40 7.82
C GLY A 155 12.17 -0.58 7.13
N TRP A 156 12.62 -1.61 7.83
CA TRP A 156 13.45 -2.67 7.26
C TRP A 156 12.72 -3.47 6.16
N PHE A 157 11.44 -3.80 6.38
CA PHE A 157 10.60 -4.49 5.40
C PHE A 157 10.44 -3.65 4.12
N LEU A 158 10.11 -2.36 4.26
CA LEU A 158 10.00 -1.43 3.13
C LEU A 158 11.32 -1.33 2.35
N LYS A 159 12.45 -1.23 3.07
CA LYS A 159 13.77 -1.17 2.45
C LYS A 159 14.02 -2.41 1.57
N ASN A 160 13.83 -3.61 2.12
CA ASN A 160 14.08 -4.85 1.38
C ASN A 160 13.21 -4.98 0.14
N ALA A 161 11.94 -4.61 0.25
CA ALA A 161 11.00 -4.68 -0.85
C ALA A 161 11.25 -3.64 -1.95
N ALA A 162 11.89 -2.51 -1.63
CA ALA A 162 12.34 -1.53 -2.62
C ALA A 162 13.59 -2.01 -3.40
N THR A 163 14.51 -2.71 -2.75
CA THR A 163 15.77 -3.17 -3.38
C THR A 163 15.61 -4.23 -4.45
N THR A 164 14.54 -5.04 -4.42
CA THR A 164 14.29 -6.09 -5.42
C THR A 164 13.92 -5.55 -6.81
N HIS A 165 13.69 -4.24 -6.94
CA HIS A 165 13.21 -3.61 -8.18
C HIS A 165 14.21 -2.61 -8.79
N ILE A 166 15.40 -2.52 -8.22
CA ILE A 166 16.52 -1.80 -8.84
C ILE A 166 17.28 -2.83 -9.68
N PRO A 167 17.30 -2.72 -11.03
CA PRO A 167 18.12 -3.62 -11.83
C PRO A 167 19.59 -3.43 -11.43
N SER A 168 20.27 -4.55 -11.14
CA SER A 168 21.72 -4.55 -10.96
C SER A 168 22.37 -4.17 -12.28
N SER A 169 23.11 -3.06 -12.27
CA SER A 169 23.97 -2.59 -13.36
C SER A 169 24.99 -3.63 -13.79
#